data_AF-A0A7K4VU39-F1
#
_entry.id   AF-A0A7K4VU39-F1
#
_cell.length_a   1.000
_cell.length_b   1.000
_cell.length_c   1.000
_cell.angle_alpha   90.00
_cell.angle_beta   90.00
_cell.angle_gamma   90.00
#
_symmetry.space_group_name_H-M   'P 1'
#
loop_
_entity.id
_entity.type
_entity.pdbx_description
1 polymer ?
#
loop_
_entity_poly.entity_id
_entity_poly.type
_entity_poly.pdbx_seq_one_letter_code
_entity_poly.pdbx_strand_id
1 'polypeptide(L)'
;SDDLILVLPQEYEAAIEQLKNEQIRVQAEERRKTLNEETKQHQARAQYQDKLARQRYDEQMRQQQLANEENLRKQEESVQKQEAMRRATVEREMELRHKNEMLRVEAEARARAKAERENADIIREQIRLKAAEHRQTVLESLRTAGMLFGEGFRAFVTDWDKVTATVAGLTLLAVGVYSAKNATAVAGRYIEARLGKPSLVRETSRITVLEALKHPIKVGKRLTSKAQDALEGVVLSPQLEARVRDIAIATRNTKKNKSLYRNILMYGPPGTGKTLFAK
;
A
#
# COMPACT_ATOMS: atom_id res chain seq x y z
N SER A 1 -128.51 84.56 -33.29
CA SER A 1 -128.60 83.83 -32.02
C SER A 1 -128.06 82.44 -32.25
N ASP A 2 -126.74 82.26 -32.35
CA ASP A 2 -126.18 80.94 -32.74
C ASP A 2 -124.92 80.51 -31.95
N ASP A 3 -124.41 81.30 -31.00
CA ASP A 3 -123.15 80.97 -30.29
C ASP A 3 -123.34 80.21 -28.96
N LEU A 4 -124.57 79.92 -28.52
CA LEU A 4 -124.83 79.31 -27.20
C LEU A 4 -125.25 77.83 -27.21
N ILE A 5 -125.32 77.18 -28.38
CA ILE A 5 -125.75 75.77 -28.49
C ILE A 5 -124.59 74.81 -28.85
N LEU A 6 -123.41 75.32 -29.21
CA LEU A 6 -122.29 74.50 -29.69
C LEU A 6 -121.22 74.14 -28.64
N VAL A 7 -121.27 74.69 -27.42
CA VAL A 7 -120.21 74.50 -26.41
C VAL A 7 -120.39 73.22 -25.57
N LEU A 8 -121.63 72.82 -25.29
CA LEU A 8 -121.92 71.63 -24.47
C LEU A 8 -121.59 70.25 -25.12
N PRO A 9 -121.74 70.05 -26.44
CA PRO A 9 -121.38 68.78 -27.09
C PRO A 9 -119.87 68.55 -27.18
N GLN A 10 -119.09 69.63 -27.42
CA GLN A 10 -117.63 69.54 -27.60
C GLN A 10 -116.89 69.22 -26.30
N GLU A 11 -117.32 69.76 -25.16
CA GLU A 11 -116.73 69.41 -23.86
C GLU A 11 -117.01 67.95 -23.49
N TYR A 12 -118.17 67.41 -23.87
CA TYR A 12 -118.52 66.01 -23.65
C TYR A 12 -117.75 65.05 -24.57
N GLU A 13 -117.56 65.40 -25.84
CA GLU A 13 -116.72 64.64 -26.77
C GLU A 13 -115.25 64.65 -26.35
N ALA A 14 -114.72 65.79 -25.91
CA ALA A 14 -113.36 65.90 -25.40
C ALA A 14 -113.15 65.07 -24.13
N ALA A 15 -114.15 65.02 -23.23
CA ALA A 15 -114.12 64.16 -22.04
C ALA A 15 -114.13 62.66 -22.41
N ILE A 16 -114.92 62.25 -23.41
CA ILE A 16 -114.92 60.87 -23.90
C ILE A 16 -113.59 60.49 -24.55
N GLU A 17 -112.98 61.40 -25.31
CA GLU A 17 -111.69 61.16 -25.97
C GLU A 17 -110.54 61.11 -24.94
N GLN A 18 -110.57 61.94 -23.91
CA GLN A 18 -109.67 61.85 -22.77
C GLN A 18 -109.81 60.52 -22.02
N LEU A 19 -111.05 60.06 -21.75
CA LEU A 19 -111.31 58.76 -21.13
C LEU A 19 -110.80 57.59 -22.00
N LYS A 20 -110.94 57.67 -23.33
CA LYS A 20 -110.39 56.65 -24.25
C LYS A 20 -108.86 56.66 -24.25
N ASN A 21 -108.22 57.83 -24.24
CA ASN A 21 -106.76 57.95 -24.17
C ASN A 21 -106.22 57.44 -22.82
N GLU A 22 -106.91 57.74 -21.72
CA GLU A 22 -106.60 57.17 -20.41
C GLU A 22 -106.77 55.65 -20.40
N GLN A 23 -107.84 55.12 -20.99
CA GLN A 23 -108.05 53.68 -21.10
C GLN A 23 -106.94 52.99 -21.91
N ILE A 24 -106.52 53.57 -23.05
CA ILE A 24 -105.40 53.06 -23.86
C ILE A 24 -104.09 53.12 -23.07
N ARG A 25 -103.86 54.21 -22.34
CA ARG A 25 -102.65 54.38 -21.52
C ARG A 25 -102.61 53.38 -20.37
N VAL A 26 -103.71 53.19 -19.65
CA VAL A 26 -103.85 52.19 -18.58
C VAL A 26 -103.64 50.78 -19.14
N GLN A 27 -104.25 50.44 -20.28
CA GLN A 27 -104.04 49.15 -20.94
C GLN A 27 -102.58 48.96 -21.42
N ALA A 28 -101.93 49.99 -21.94
CA ALA A 28 -100.53 49.93 -22.35
C ALA A 28 -99.60 49.76 -21.15
N GLU A 29 -99.90 50.42 -20.02
CA GLU A 29 -99.18 50.27 -18.76
C GLU A 29 -99.37 48.87 -18.15
N GLU A 30 -100.57 48.32 -18.18
CA GLU A 30 -100.85 46.92 -17.77
C GLU A 30 -100.14 45.91 -18.66
N ARG A 31 -100.13 46.12 -19.99
CA ARG A 31 -99.37 45.29 -20.93
C ARG A 31 -97.86 45.37 -20.68
N ARG A 32 -97.31 46.54 -20.35
CA ARG A 32 -95.90 46.68 -19.99
C ARG A 32 -95.58 45.97 -18.66
N LYS A 33 -96.47 46.06 -17.68
CA LYS A 33 -96.30 45.36 -16.40
C LYS A 33 -96.30 43.84 -16.59
N THR A 34 -97.27 43.31 -17.34
CA THR A 34 -97.35 41.87 -17.67
C THR A 34 -96.15 41.39 -18.48
N LEU A 35 -95.74 42.10 -19.54
CA LEU A 35 -94.53 41.77 -20.32
C LEU A 35 -93.25 41.78 -19.47
N ASN A 36 -93.12 42.74 -18.53
CA ASN A 36 -91.98 42.78 -17.62
C ASN A 36 -91.97 41.60 -16.64
N GLU A 37 -93.14 41.22 -16.12
CA GLU A 37 -93.28 40.06 -15.25
C GLU A 37 -92.99 38.75 -16.00
N GLU A 38 -93.51 38.61 -17.22
CA GLU A 38 -93.21 37.47 -18.10
C GLU A 38 -91.71 37.40 -18.40
N THR A 39 -91.07 38.52 -18.74
CA THR A 39 -89.62 38.56 -19.00
C THR A 39 -88.82 38.15 -17.77
N LYS A 40 -89.20 38.64 -16.58
CA LYS A 40 -88.58 38.22 -15.30
C LYS A 40 -88.75 36.72 -15.05
N GLN A 41 -89.95 36.18 -15.28
CA GLN A 41 -90.21 34.75 -15.14
C GLN A 41 -89.41 33.92 -16.14
N HIS A 42 -89.32 34.36 -17.40
CA HIS A 42 -88.52 33.73 -18.44
C HIS A 42 -87.03 33.72 -18.09
N GLN A 43 -86.48 34.85 -17.62
CA GLN A 43 -85.10 34.93 -17.16
C GLN A 43 -84.83 34.03 -15.96
N ALA A 44 -85.73 34.01 -14.97
CA ALA A 44 -85.61 33.13 -13.80
C ALA A 44 -85.64 31.65 -14.19
N ARG A 45 -86.55 31.27 -15.10
CA ARG A 45 -86.62 29.91 -15.66
C ARG A 45 -85.34 29.54 -16.42
N ALA A 46 -84.82 30.45 -17.25
CA ALA A 46 -83.59 30.22 -18.00
C ALA A 46 -82.37 30.02 -17.07
N GLN A 47 -82.22 30.85 -16.05
CA GLN A 47 -81.14 30.70 -15.05
C GLN A 47 -81.27 29.41 -14.24
N TYR A 48 -82.50 29.03 -13.87
CA TYR A 48 -82.74 27.77 -13.17
C TYR A 48 -82.41 26.56 -14.04
N GLN A 49 -82.78 26.60 -15.33
CA GLN A 49 -82.42 25.56 -16.29
C GLN A 49 -80.90 25.45 -16.50
N ASP A 50 -80.17 26.57 -16.58
CA ASP A 50 -78.70 26.55 -16.67
C ASP A 50 -78.07 25.96 -15.40
N LYS A 51 -78.53 26.38 -14.21
CA LYS A 51 -78.08 25.80 -12.93
C LYS A 51 -78.33 24.30 -12.86
N LEU A 52 -79.52 23.85 -13.27
CA LEU A 52 -79.85 22.42 -13.29
C LEU A 52 -79.04 21.65 -14.34
N ALA A 53 -78.73 22.26 -15.49
CA ALA A 53 -77.87 21.67 -16.51
C ALA A 53 -76.45 21.47 -15.99
N ARG A 54 -75.87 22.49 -15.32
CA ARG A 54 -74.56 22.37 -14.66
C ARG A 54 -74.55 21.32 -13.57
N GLN A 55 -75.56 21.31 -12.70
CA GLN A 55 -75.67 20.30 -11.65
C GLN A 55 -75.75 18.87 -12.21
N ARG A 56 -76.54 18.66 -13.27
CA ARG A 56 -76.62 17.35 -13.95
C ARG A 56 -75.29 16.95 -14.58
N TYR A 57 -74.60 17.91 -15.21
CA TYR A 57 -73.30 17.68 -15.80
C TYR A 57 -72.25 17.33 -14.73
N ASP A 58 -72.18 18.10 -13.64
CA ASP A 58 -71.26 17.84 -12.53
C ASP A 58 -71.54 16.49 -11.87
N GLU A 59 -72.81 16.14 -11.67
CA GLU A 59 -73.21 14.85 -11.11
C GLU A 59 -72.84 13.70 -12.04
N GLN A 60 -73.05 13.85 -13.35
CA GLN A 60 -72.64 12.85 -14.34
C GLN A 60 -71.11 12.67 -14.38
N MET A 61 -70.35 13.76 -14.31
CA MET A 61 -68.89 13.71 -14.27
C MET A 61 -68.38 13.05 -12.98
N ARG A 62 -69.00 13.35 -11.83
CA ARG A 62 -68.68 12.67 -10.55
C ARG A 62 -69.00 11.18 -10.61
N GLN A 63 -70.15 10.80 -11.13
CA GLN A 63 -70.49 9.38 -11.30
C GLN A 63 -69.49 8.68 -12.21
N GLN A 64 -69.07 9.32 -13.30
CA GLN A 64 -68.04 8.77 -14.18
C GLN A 64 -66.68 8.64 -13.48
N GLN A 65 -66.29 9.62 -12.66
CA GLN A 65 -65.07 9.54 -11.86
C GLN A 65 -65.11 8.41 -10.84
N LEU A 66 -66.20 8.29 -10.07
CA LEU A 66 -66.39 7.21 -9.10
C LEU A 66 -66.38 5.83 -9.78
N ALA A 67 -67.06 5.69 -10.92
CA ALA A 67 -67.04 4.46 -11.69
C ALA A 67 -65.62 4.12 -12.19
N ASN A 68 -64.86 5.11 -12.65
CA ASN A 68 -63.47 4.93 -13.07
C ASN A 68 -62.56 4.55 -11.90
N GLU A 69 -62.72 5.21 -10.74
CA GLU A 69 -61.96 4.93 -9.52
C GLU A 69 -62.26 3.53 -8.99
N GLU A 70 -63.53 3.11 -8.95
CA GLU A 70 -63.90 1.74 -8.60
C GLU A 70 -63.31 0.71 -9.56
N ASN A 71 -63.34 0.99 -10.86
CA ASN A 71 -62.75 0.11 -11.86
C ASN A 71 -61.23 0.01 -11.68
N LEU A 72 -60.55 1.12 -11.40
CA LEU A 72 -59.12 1.14 -11.15
C LEU A 72 -58.77 0.37 -9.87
N ARG A 73 -59.51 0.59 -8.77
CA ARG A 73 -59.34 -0.16 -7.52
C ARG A 73 -59.55 -1.66 -7.72
N LYS A 74 -60.58 -2.08 -8.48
CA LYS A 74 -60.80 -3.50 -8.80
C LYS A 74 -59.65 -4.09 -9.62
N GLN A 75 -59.07 -3.31 -10.54
CA GLN A 75 -57.89 -3.72 -11.31
C GLN A 75 -56.65 -3.84 -10.41
N GLU A 76 -56.38 -2.84 -9.57
CA GLU A 76 -55.27 -2.85 -8.61
C GLU A 76 -55.37 -4.04 -7.64
N GLU A 77 -56.55 -4.28 -7.04
CA GLU A 77 -56.78 -5.43 -6.17
C GLU A 77 -56.59 -6.76 -6.91
N SER A 78 -57.00 -6.85 -8.18
CA SER A 78 -56.81 -8.05 -8.99
C SER A 78 -55.34 -8.29 -9.30
N VAL A 79 -54.59 -7.25 -9.66
CA VAL A 79 -53.14 -7.32 -9.89
C VAL A 79 -52.42 -7.68 -8.60
N GLN A 80 -52.77 -7.06 -7.47
CA GLN A 80 -52.20 -7.40 -6.16
C GLN A 80 -52.46 -8.86 -5.78
N LYS A 81 -53.68 -9.37 -6.00
CA LYS A 81 -54.00 -10.79 -5.75
C LYS A 81 -53.18 -11.72 -6.65
N GLN A 82 -53.00 -11.37 -7.93
CA GLN A 82 -52.18 -12.16 -8.86
C GLN A 82 -50.71 -12.13 -8.48
N GLU A 83 -50.17 -10.97 -8.10
CA GLU A 83 -48.80 -10.84 -7.61
C GLU A 83 -48.59 -11.61 -6.31
N ALA A 84 -49.50 -11.50 -5.35
CA ALA A 84 -49.44 -12.23 -4.09
C ALA A 84 -49.47 -13.75 -4.32
N MET A 85 -50.32 -14.23 -5.23
CA MET A 85 -50.37 -15.65 -5.62
C MET A 85 -49.06 -16.10 -6.29
N ARG A 86 -48.49 -15.29 -7.19
CA ARG A 86 -47.20 -15.59 -7.82
C ARG A 86 -46.08 -15.63 -6.80
N ARG A 87 -46.00 -14.63 -5.91
CA ARG A 87 -45.00 -14.58 -4.83
C ARG A 87 -45.11 -15.80 -3.92
N ALA A 88 -46.32 -16.13 -3.45
CA ALA A 88 -46.54 -17.31 -2.62
C ALA A 88 -46.17 -18.63 -3.33
N THR A 89 -46.43 -18.74 -4.63
CA THR A 89 -46.05 -19.93 -5.42
C THR A 89 -44.54 -20.07 -5.54
N VAL A 90 -43.84 -18.96 -5.83
CA VAL A 90 -42.38 -18.93 -5.93
C VAL A 90 -41.74 -19.22 -4.56
N GLU A 91 -42.23 -18.62 -3.48
CA GLU A 91 -41.75 -18.90 -2.13
C GLU A 91 -41.94 -20.38 -1.76
N ARG A 92 -43.12 -20.94 -2.02
CA ARG A 92 -43.41 -22.36 -1.80
C ARG A 92 -42.45 -23.26 -2.59
N GLU A 93 -42.19 -22.93 -3.85
CA GLU A 93 -41.27 -23.69 -4.69
C GLU A 93 -39.84 -23.60 -4.17
N MET A 94 -39.38 -22.41 -3.79
CA MET A 94 -38.04 -22.19 -3.23
C MET A 94 -37.87 -22.91 -1.90
N GLU A 95 -38.87 -22.90 -1.02
CA GLU A 95 -38.85 -23.66 0.23
C GLU A 95 -38.76 -25.17 -0.01
N LEU A 96 -39.51 -25.69 -0.98
CA LEU A 96 -39.47 -27.12 -1.33
C LEU A 96 -38.12 -27.50 -1.93
N ARG A 97 -37.56 -26.67 -2.81
CA ARG A 97 -36.21 -26.85 -3.35
C ARG A 97 -35.17 -26.85 -2.23
N HIS A 98 -35.22 -25.85 -1.35
CA HIS A 98 -34.30 -25.75 -0.21
C HIS A 98 -34.41 -26.96 0.72
N LYS A 99 -35.63 -27.41 1.05
CA LYS A 99 -35.84 -28.61 1.86
C LYS A 99 -35.29 -29.87 1.18
N ASN A 100 -35.52 -30.03 -0.12
CA ASN A 100 -34.98 -31.18 -0.88
C ASN A 100 -33.44 -31.16 -0.94
N GLU A 101 -32.84 -29.98 -1.17
CA GLU A 101 -31.39 -29.82 -1.16
C GLU A 101 -30.80 -30.11 0.21
N MET A 102 -31.40 -29.57 1.28
CA MET A 102 -30.97 -29.85 2.65
C MET A 102 -31.05 -31.33 3.00
N LEU A 103 -32.15 -32.01 2.64
CA LEU A 103 -32.30 -33.45 2.87
C LEU A 103 -31.27 -34.26 2.07
N ARG A 104 -30.97 -33.87 0.84
CA ARG A 104 -29.95 -34.53 0.01
C ARG A 104 -28.56 -34.35 0.60
N VAL A 105 -28.21 -33.13 0.99
CA VAL A 105 -26.91 -32.82 1.63
C VAL A 105 -26.77 -33.57 2.95
N GLU A 106 -27.82 -33.61 3.77
CA GLU A 106 -27.81 -34.34 5.03
C GLU A 106 -27.68 -35.85 4.81
N ALA A 107 -28.41 -36.41 3.84
CA ALA A 107 -28.31 -37.82 3.49
C ALA A 107 -26.90 -38.18 2.99
N GLU A 108 -26.31 -37.33 2.14
CA GLU A 108 -24.95 -37.52 1.64
C GLU A 108 -23.91 -37.38 2.76
N ALA A 109 -24.02 -36.38 3.62
CA ALA A 109 -23.13 -36.20 4.77
C ALA A 109 -23.19 -37.39 5.73
N ARG A 110 -24.40 -37.90 6.01
CA ARG A 110 -24.61 -39.11 6.83
C ARG A 110 -24.04 -40.36 6.16
N ALA A 111 -24.20 -40.50 4.84
CA ALA A 111 -23.64 -41.63 4.08
C ALA A 111 -22.11 -41.61 4.11
N ARG A 112 -21.50 -40.44 3.87
CA ARG A 112 -20.04 -40.25 3.97
C ARG A 112 -19.53 -40.55 5.38
N ALA A 113 -20.20 -40.04 6.41
CA ALA A 113 -19.82 -40.30 7.79
C ALA A 113 -19.88 -41.79 8.16
N LYS A 114 -20.86 -42.55 7.62
CA LYS A 114 -20.91 -44.01 7.79
C LYS A 114 -19.79 -44.71 7.03
N ALA A 115 -19.56 -44.34 5.77
CA ALA A 115 -18.48 -44.91 4.96
C ALA A 115 -17.11 -44.68 5.59
N GLU A 116 -16.85 -43.50 6.16
CA GLU A 116 -15.59 -43.22 6.87
C GLU A 116 -15.45 -44.04 8.16
N ARG A 117 -16.54 -44.30 8.88
CA ARG A 117 -16.52 -45.16 10.08
C ARG A 117 -16.23 -46.61 9.72
N GLU A 118 -16.90 -47.14 8.70
CA GLU A 118 -16.70 -48.51 8.23
C GLU A 118 -15.31 -48.70 7.63
N ASN A 119 -14.80 -47.70 6.92
CA ASN A 119 -13.45 -47.73 6.32
C ASN A 119 -12.35 -47.27 7.28
N ALA A 120 -12.66 -46.88 8.53
CA ALA A 120 -11.67 -46.33 9.45
C ALA A 120 -10.52 -47.30 9.72
N ASP A 121 -10.83 -48.59 9.89
CA ASP A 121 -9.81 -49.60 10.19
C ASP A 121 -8.97 -49.92 8.95
N ILE A 122 -9.57 -50.01 7.76
CA ILE A 122 -8.83 -50.15 6.49
C ILE A 122 -7.89 -48.96 6.27
N ILE A 123 -8.37 -47.73 6.52
CA ILE A 123 -7.55 -46.51 6.37
C ILE A 123 -6.39 -46.54 7.36
N ARG A 124 -6.62 -46.93 8.62
CA ARG A 124 -5.55 -47.07 9.62
C ARG A 124 -4.52 -48.10 9.22
N GLU A 125 -4.95 -49.24 8.71
CA GLU A 125 -4.05 -50.28 8.21
C GLU A 125 -3.24 -49.79 7.02
N GLN A 126 -3.86 -49.13 6.04
CA GLN A 126 -3.14 -48.53 4.91
C GLN A 126 -2.12 -47.48 5.36
N ILE A 127 -2.47 -46.61 6.32
CA ILE A 127 -1.54 -45.62 6.87
C ILE A 127 -0.35 -46.32 7.52
N ARG A 128 -0.59 -47.38 8.31
CA ARG A 128 0.47 -48.16 8.94
C ARG A 128 1.35 -48.86 7.91
N LEU A 129 0.77 -49.51 6.90
CA LEU A 129 1.50 -50.19 5.83
C LEU A 129 2.37 -49.20 5.05
N LYS A 130 1.79 -48.07 4.60
CA LYS A 130 2.53 -47.01 3.91
C LYS A 130 3.67 -46.45 4.75
N ALA A 131 3.44 -46.22 6.04
CA ALA A 131 4.49 -45.73 6.95
C ALA A 131 5.61 -46.77 7.13
N ALA A 132 5.27 -48.06 7.22
CA ALA A 132 6.24 -49.14 7.31
C ALA A 132 7.06 -49.28 6.03
N GLU A 133 6.42 -49.30 4.86
CA GLU A 133 7.07 -49.32 3.54
C GLU A 133 7.99 -48.12 3.34
N HIS A 134 7.52 -46.92 3.71
CA HIS A 134 8.33 -45.71 3.60
C HIS A 134 9.56 -45.78 4.51
N ARG A 135 9.41 -46.24 5.75
CA ARG A 135 10.54 -46.44 6.67
C ARG A 135 11.53 -47.45 6.11
N GLN A 136 11.06 -48.55 5.53
CA GLN A 136 11.93 -49.56 4.90
C GLN A 136 12.68 -48.96 3.71
N THR A 137 11.99 -48.25 2.82
CA THR A 137 12.59 -47.58 1.65
C THR A 137 13.66 -46.57 2.06
N VAL A 138 13.41 -45.78 3.11
CA VAL A 138 14.38 -44.83 3.63
C VAL A 138 15.59 -45.56 4.24
N LEU A 139 15.37 -46.63 5.01
CA LEU A 139 16.47 -47.40 5.59
C LEU A 139 17.30 -48.12 4.52
N GLU A 140 16.66 -48.64 3.49
CA GLU A 140 17.31 -49.31 2.37
C GLU A 140 18.12 -48.31 1.53
N SER A 141 17.55 -47.17 1.18
CA SER A 141 18.28 -46.10 0.48
C SER A 141 19.46 -45.59 1.29
N LEU A 142 19.33 -45.41 2.61
CA LEU A 142 20.46 -45.04 3.48
C LEU A 142 21.53 -46.13 3.54
N ARG A 143 21.15 -47.42 3.59
CA ARG A 143 22.09 -48.54 3.54
C ARG A 143 22.82 -48.59 2.21
N THR A 144 22.11 -48.47 1.10
CA THR A 144 22.68 -48.48 -0.25
C THR A 144 23.61 -47.28 -0.45
N ALA A 145 23.18 -46.08 -0.06
CA ALA A 145 24.02 -44.89 -0.09
C ALA A 145 25.27 -45.05 0.81
N GLY A 146 25.11 -45.60 2.01
CA GLY A 146 26.22 -45.88 2.93
C GLY A 146 27.19 -46.93 2.40
N MET A 147 26.71 -47.97 1.73
CA MET A 147 27.53 -48.99 1.07
C MET A 147 28.27 -48.40 -0.13
N LEU A 148 27.58 -47.71 -1.03
CA LEU A 148 28.20 -47.05 -2.20
C LEU A 148 29.24 -46.00 -1.77
N PHE A 149 28.94 -45.21 -0.75
CA PHE A 149 29.88 -44.24 -0.20
C PHE A 149 31.06 -44.93 0.50
N GLY A 150 30.81 -45.98 1.28
CA GLY A 150 31.84 -46.74 1.98
C GLY A 150 32.78 -47.48 1.01
N GLU A 151 32.24 -48.08 -0.04
CA GLU A 151 33.00 -48.71 -1.12
C GLU A 151 33.81 -47.69 -1.91
N GLY A 152 33.20 -46.57 -2.30
CA GLY A 152 33.88 -45.47 -2.99
C GLY A 152 35.00 -44.86 -2.14
N PHE A 153 34.75 -44.63 -0.85
CA PHE A 153 35.75 -44.14 0.09
C PHE A 153 36.86 -45.16 0.31
N ARG A 154 36.53 -46.44 0.49
CA ARG A 154 37.52 -47.50 0.62
C ARG A 154 38.39 -47.59 -0.63
N ALA A 155 37.79 -47.60 -1.82
CA ALA A 155 38.51 -47.60 -3.09
C ALA A 155 39.42 -46.38 -3.26
N PHE A 156 38.98 -45.20 -2.80
CA PHE A 156 39.80 -43.98 -2.77
C PHE A 156 40.99 -44.12 -1.81
N VAL A 157 40.76 -44.55 -0.57
CA VAL A 157 41.81 -44.65 0.46
C VAL A 157 42.81 -45.77 0.16
N THR A 158 42.38 -46.87 -0.46
CA THR A 158 43.29 -47.96 -0.85
C THR A 158 44.19 -47.62 -2.03
N ASP A 159 43.80 -46.63 -2.83
CA ASP A 159 44.55 -46.19 -4.01
C ASP A 159 45.51 -45.05 -3.61
N TRP A 160 46.76 -45.41 -3.29
CA TRP A 160 47.80 -44.48 -2.87
C TRP A 160 48.05 -43.37 -3.89
N ASP A 161 47.88 -43.63 -5.19
CA ASP A 161 48.09 -42.64 -6.24
C ASP A 161 46.98 -41.57 -6.19
N LYS A 162 45.72 -41.96 -5.98
CA LYS A 162 44.60 -41.01 -5.84
C LYS A 162 44.70 -40.17 -4.56
N VAL A 163 45.07 -40.80 -3.45
CA VAL A 163 45.24 -40.10 -2.17
C VAL A 163 46.37 -39.07 -2.28
N THR A 164 47.53 -39.49 -2.80
CA THR A 164 48.70 -38.61 -2.93
C THR A 164 48.44 -37.48 -3.92
N ALA A 165 47.81 -37.74 -5.08
CA ALA A 165 47.43 -36.69 -6.03
C ALA A 165 46.47 -35.67 -5.40
N THR A 166 45.51 -36.12 -4.59
CA THR A 166 44.55 -35.24 -3.92
C THR A 166 45.23 -34.39 -2.86
N VAL A 167 46.07 -35.00 -2.02
CA VAL A 167 46.85 -34.29 -0.99
C VAL A 167 47.82 -33.31 -1.64
N ALA A 168 48.52 -33.72 -2.70
CA ALA A 168 49.40 -32.85 -3.47
C ALA A 168 48.63 -31.69 -4.11
N GLY A 169 47.45 -31.94 -4.68
CA GLY A 169 46.59 -30.90 -5.23
C GLY A 169 46.13 -29.89 -4.18
N LEU A 170 45.67 -30.36 -3.01
CA LEU A 170 45.25 -29.50 -1.90
C LEU A 170 46.40 -28.69 -1.32
N THR A 171 47.58 -29.30 -1.15
CA THR A 171 48.77 -28.60 -0.65
C THR A 171 49.27 -27.59 -1.67
N LEU A 172 49.30 -27.92 -2.97
CA LEU A 172 49.67 -26.99 -4.04
C LEU A 172 48.71 -25.82 -4.13
N LEU A 173 47.40 -26.06 -3.97
CA LEU A 173 46.40 -25.00 -3.88
C LEU A 173 46.67 -24.08 -2.68
N ALA A 174 46.88 -24.66 -1.49
CA ALA A 174 47.18 -23.89 -0.29
C ALA A 174 48.46 -23.04 -0.44
N VAL A 175 49.51 -23.62 -0.99
CA VAL A 175 50.78 -22.92 -1.30
C VAL A 175 50.53 -21.83 -2.33
N GLY A 176 49.75 -22.08 -3.38
CA GLY A 176 49.38 -21.08 -4.40
C GLY A 176 48.67 -19.87 -3.79
N VAL A 177 47.66 -20.09 -2.95
CA VAL A 177 46.92 -19.02 -2.28
C VAL A 177 47.82 -18.24 -1.32
N TYR A 178 48.63 -18.92 -0.50
CA TYR A 178 49.46 -18.26 0.49
C TYR A 178 50.64 -17.50 -0.15
N SER A 179 51.26 -18.06 -1.18
CA SER A 179 52.33 -17.41 -1.93
C SER A 179 51.82 -16.17 -2.66
N ALA A 180 50.68 -16.25 -3.36
CA ALA A 180 50.08 -15.10 -4.04
C ALA A 180 49.77 -13.95 -3.07
N LYS A 181 49.20 -14.26 -1.90
CA LYS A 181 48.89 -13.27 -0.85
C LYS A 181 50.14 -12.53 -0.38
N ASN A 182 51.22 -13.26 -0.10
CA ASN A 182 52.45 -12.66 0.41
C ASN A 182 53.27 -11.96 -0.69
N ALA A 183 53.33 -12.53 -1.90
CA ALA A 183 54.02 -11.95 -3.04
C ALA A 183 53.41 -10.61 -3.45
N THR A 184 52.09 -10.50 -3.50
CA THR A 184 51.39 -9.26 -3.81
C THR A 184 51.71 -8.16 -2.78
N ALA A 185 51.75 -8.50 -1.49
CA ALA A 185 52.09 -7.56 -0.43
C ALA A 185 53.55 -7.05 -0.53
N VAL A 186 54.50 -7.94 -0.87
CA VAL A 186 55.91 -7.55 -1.05
C VAL A 186 56.10 -6.73 -2.32
N ALA A 187 55.49 -7.12 -3.44
CA ALA A 187 55.54 -6.38 -4.69
C ALA A 187 54.97 -4.97 -4.54
N GLY A 188 53.84 -4.81 -3.85
CA GLY A 188 53.25 -3.51 -3.55
C GLY A 188 54.21 -2.61 -2.76
N ARG A 189 54.84 -3.14 -1.70
CA ARG A 189 55.85 -2.41 -0.92
C ARG A 189 57.10 -2.05 -1.73
N TYR A 190 57.52 -2.93 -2.65
CA TYR A 190 58.66 -2.68 -3.53
C TYR A 190 58.38 -1.52 -4.50
N ILE A 191 57.18 -1.48 -5.08
CA ILE A 191 56.73 -0.39 -5.96
C ILE A 191 56.59 0.92 -5.17
N GLU A 192 56.00 0.87 -3.98
CA GLU A 192 55.88 2.03 -3.07
C GLU A 192 57.25 2.62 -2.71
N ALA A 193 58.25 1.77 -2.41
CA ALA A 193 59.61 2.21 -2.11
C ALA A 193 60.31 2.87 -3.31
N ARG A 194 59.93 2.51 -4.55
CA ARG A 194 60.54 3.04 -5.78
C ARG A 194 59.90 4.34 -6.24
N LEU A 195 58.59 4.53 -6.02
CA LEU A 195 57.82 5.67 -6.53
C LEU A 195 57.61 6.78 -5.48
N GLY A 196 57.58 6.45 -4.19
CA GLY A 196 56.97 7.33 -3.18
C GLY A 196 57.91 8.01 -2.18
N LYS A 197 59.22 7.80 -2.25
CA LYS A 197 60.15 8.40 -1.27
C LYS A 197 61.10 9.41 -1.92
N PRO A 198 60.91 10.73 -1.74
CA PRO A 198 61.99 11.67 -2.00
C PRO A 198 63.18 11.29 -1.11
N SER A 199 64.37 11.24 -1.71
CA SER A 199 65.62 10.90 -1.04
C SER A 199 66.00 12.03 -0.09
N LEU A 200 65.43 12.04 1.11
CA LEU A 200 65.98 12.83 2.20
C LEU A 200 67.34 12.20 2.52
N VAL A 201 68.42 12.91 2.18
CA VAL A 201 69.80 12.59 2.53
C VAL A 201 69.90 12.55 4.05
N ARG A 202 69.50 11.42 4.61
CA ARG A 202 69.91 10.95 5.92
C ARG A 202 70.92 9.86 5.63
N GLU A 203 72.12 10.00 6.16
CA GLU A 203 72.94 8.82 6.41
C GLU A 203 72.15 7.92 7.36
N THR A 204 71.32 7.04 6.80
CA THR A 204 70.61 6.05 7.59
C THR A 204 71.64 5.08 8.10
N SER A 205 71.90 5.10 9.41
CA SER A 205 72.66 4.07 10.13
C SER A 205 71.99 2.69 10.12
N ARG A 206 70.98 2.48 9.27
CA ARG A 206 70.27 1.21 9.11
C ARG A 206 70.95 0.43 8.00
N ILE A 207 71.69 -0.60 8.39
CA ILE A 207 72.29 -1.57 7.47
C ILE A 207 71.14 -2.26 6.73
N THR A 208 70.99 -1.96 5.44
CA THR A 208 70.02 -2.64 4.58
C THR A 208 70.64 -3.97 4.13
N VAL A 209 69.86 -5.06 4.12
CA VAL A 209 70.35 -6.42 3.76
C VAL A 209 71.07 -6.42 2.41
N LEU A 210 70.60 -5.61 1.46
CA LEU A 210 71.21 -5.45 0.14
C LEU A 210 72.60 -4.79 0.17
N GLU A 211 72.85 -3.90 1.13
CA GLU A 211 74.11 -3.17 1.29
C GLU A 211 75.16 -4.03 2.03
N ALA A 212 74.70 -4.86 2.98
CA ALA A 212 75.51 -5.88 3.65
C ALA A 212 76.08 -6.93 2.68
N LEU A 213 75.31 -7.29 1.64
CA LEU A 213 75.74 -8.20 0.58
C LEU A 213 76.74 -7.55 -0.40
N LYS A 214 76.58 -6.25 -0.72
CA LYS A 214 77.45 -5.56 -1.68
C LYS A 214 78.79 -5.10 -1.08
N HIS A 215 78.83 -4.72 0.21
CA HIS A 215 80.03 -4.17 0.84
C HIS A 215 80.29 -4.78 2.23
N PRO A 216 80.62 -6.07 2.33
CA PRO A 216 80.75 -6.78 3.60
C PRO A 216 81.86 -6.20 4.50
N ILE A 217 82.98 -5.78 3.92
CA ILE A 217 84.15 -5.27 4.66
C ILE A 217 83.88 -3.87 5.26
N LYS A 218 83.19 -3.00 4.52
CA LYS A 218 82.83 -1.64 5.00
C LYS A 218 81.76 -1.71 6.10
N VAL A 219 80.79 -2.63 5.96
CA VAL A 219 79.73 -2.86 6.95
C VAL A 219 80.31 -3.49 8.23
N GLY A 220 81.23 -4.45 8.10
CA GLY A 220 81.94 -5.03 9.24
C GLY A 220 82.75 -4.00 10.04
N LYS A 221 83.47 -3.10 9.36
CA LYS A 221 84.24 -2.01 10.02
C LYS A 221 83.34 -0.98 10.72
N ARG A 222 82.13 -0.73 10.21
CA ARG A 222 81.11 0.14 10.83
C ARG A 222 80.40 -0.50 12.03
N LEU A 223 80.29 -1.83 12.06
CA LEU A 223 79.71 -2.59 13.17
C LEU A 223 80.67 -2.67 14.38
N THR A 224 81.98 -2.65 14.14
CA THR A 224 83.01 -2.78 15.19
C THR A 224 83.52 -1.44 15.73
N SER A 225 83.24 -0.31 15.07
CA SER A 225 83.53 1.01 15.62
C SER A 225 82.60 1.33 16.80
N LYS A 226 83.16 1.59 17.99
CA LYS A 226 82.39 2.13 19.12
C LYS A 226 81.65 3.39 18.67
N ALA A 227 80.38 3.52 19.04
CA ALA A 227 79.59 4.72 18.77
C ALA A 227 80.37 5.94 19.28
N GLN A 228 80.87 6.77 18.37
CA GLN A 228 81.44 8.07 18.73
C GLN A 228 80.42 8.77 19.62
N ASP A 229 80.87 9.27 20.77
CA ASP A 229 80.02 9.99 21.69
C ASP A 229 79.54 11.23 20.94
N ALA A 230 78.23 11.35 20.68
CA ALA A 230 77.66 12.43 19.87
C ALA A 230 77.82 13.82 20.51
N LEU A 231 78.51 13.88 21.65
CA LEU A 231 78.82 15.07 22.45
C LEU A 231 80.31 15.46 22.36
N GLU A 232 81.17 14.67 21.71
CA GLU A 232 82.60 15.00 21.51
C GLU A 232 82.73 16.23 20.60
N GLY A 233 82.98 17.39 21.21
CA GLY A 233 83.15 18.68 20.53
C GLY A 233 82.07 19.73 20.82
N VAL A 234 81.05 19.43 21.63
CA VAL A 234 80.03 20.40 22.05
C VAL A 234 80.23 20.77 23.51
N VAL A 235 80.62 22.01 23.79
CA VAL A 235 80.75 22.51 25.16
C VAL A 235 79.36 22.88 25.69
N LEU A 236 78.82 22.07 26.58
CA LEU A 236 77.52 22.28 27.23
C LEU A 236 77.72 22.58 28.72
N SER A 237 76.74 23.26 29.33
CA SER A 237 76.72 23.33 30.80
C SER A 237 76.40 21.94 31.37
N PRO A 238 76.99 21.53 32.51
CA PRO A 238 76.83 20.17 33.04
C PRO A 238 75.37 19.73 33.24
N GLN A 239 74.50 20.68 33.60
CA GLN A 239 73.06 20.42 33.79
C GLN A 239 72.32 20.17 32.46
N LEU A 240 72.71 20.87 31.40
CA LEU A 240 72.11 20.70 30.08
C LEU A 240 72.57 19.41 29.42
N GLU A 241 73.84 19.06 29.58
CA GLU A 241 74.42 17.81 29.11
C GLU A 241 73.73 16.59 29.72
N ALA A 242 73.52 16.59 31.05
CA ALA A 242 72.81 15.51 31.73
C ALA A 242 71.39 15.32 31.19
N ARG A 243 70.63 16.41 31.03
CA ARG A 243 69.26 16.38 30.51
C ARG A 243 69.21 15.85 29.08
N VAL A 244 70.15 16.29 28.25
CA VAL A 244 70.28 15.84 26.86
C VAL A 244 70.61 14.35 26.80
N ARG A 245 71.53 13.87 27.65
CA ARG A 245 71.91 12.46 27.73
C ARG A 245 70.74 11.58 28.14
N ASP A 246 69.95 12.00 29.13
CA ASP A 246 68.76 11.27 29.57
C ASP A 246 67.71 11.17 28.46
N ILE A 247 67.50 12.26 27.73
CA ILE A 247 66.61 12.27 26.56
C ILE A 247 67.12 11.31 25.48
N ALA A 248 68.43 11.29 25.20
CA ALA A 248 69.01 10.38 24.23
C ALA A 248 68.84 8.91 24.64
N ILE A 249 69.08 8.58 25.91
CA ILE A 249 68.88 7.24 26.47
C ILE A 249 67.41 6.83 26.41
N ALA A 250 66.49 7.73 26.81
CA ALA A 250 65.05 7.48 26.76
C ALA A 250 64.57 7.26 25.33
N THR A 251 65.09 8.04 24.37
CA THR A 251 64.77 7.93 22.93
C THR A 251 65.30 6.61 22.33
N ARG A 252 66.48 6.16 22.77
CA ARG A 252 67.04 4.87 22.34
C ARG A 252 66.20 3.69 22.85
N ASN A 253 65.71 3.79 24.09
CA ASN A 253 64.98 2.70 24.73
C ASN A 253 63.47 2.71 24.44
N THR A 254 62.90 3.78 23.90
CA THR A 254 61.45 3.91 23.62
C THR A 254 60.95 2.83 22.66
N LYS A 255 61.73 2.51 21.62
CA LYS A 255 61.38 1.43 20.67
C LYS A 255 61.35 0.05 21.32
N LYS A 256 62.32 -0.25 22.19
CA LYS A 256 62.38 -1.54 22.91
C LYS A 256 61.21 -1.67 23.88
N ASN A 257 60.87 -0.57 24.55
CA ASN A 257 59.80 -0.52 25.55
C ASN A 257 58.40 -0.27 24.96
N LYS A 258 58.27 -0.22 23.61
CA LYS A 258 57.02 0.10 22.89
C LYS A 258 56.32 1.38 23.39
N SER A 259 57.10 2.36 23.85
CA SER A 259 56.58 3.64 24.35
C SER A 259 56.57 4.69 23.24
N LEU A 260 55.79 5.75 23.40
CA LEU A 260 55.65 6.84 22.43
C LEU A 260 56.88 7.77 22.47
N TYR A 261 57.33 8.22 21.30
CA TYR A 261 58.37 9.24 21.20
C TYR A 261 57.85 10.58 21.73
N ARG A 262 58.69 11.28 22.51
CA ARG A 262 58.38 12.61 23.03
C ARG A 262 58.89 13.67 22.06
N ASN A 263 58.10 14.71 21.84
CA ASN A 263 58.51 15.87 21.06
C ASN A 263 59.40 16.77 21.92
N ILE A 264 60.53 17.22 21.36
CA ILE A 264 61.50 18.06 22.05
C ILE A 264 61.64 19.36 21.25
N LEU A 265 61.47 20.50 21.92
CA LEU A 265 61.68 21.81 21.34
C LEU A 265 62.99 22.41 21.86
N MET A 266 63.91 22.71 20.95
CA MET A 266 65.17 23.41 21.28
C MET A 266 64.99 24.89 21.00
N TYR A 267 65.13 25.74 22.02
CA TYR A 267 64.99 27.19 21.90
C TYR A 267 66.24 27.92 22.38
N GLY A 268 66.48 29.13 21.84
CA GLY A 268 67.57 30.01 22.26
C GLY A 268 67.99 30.98 21.15
N PRO A 269 68.98 31.85 21.40
CA PRO A 269 69.49 32.81 20.42
C PRO A 269 70.02 32.14 19.14
N PRO A 270 70.01 32.83 17.98
CA PRO A 270 70.60 32.28 16.75
C PRO A 270 72.11 32.01 16.93
N GLY A 271 72.63 30.95 16.31
CA GLY A 271 74.05 30.57 16.40
C GLY A 271 74.44 29.61 17.53
N THR A 272 73.53 29.26 18.45
CA THR A 272 73.83 28.34 19.58
C THR A 272 73.77 26.84 19.23
N GLY A 273 74.00 26.46 17.97
CA GLY A 273 74.14 25.04 17.58
C GLY A 273 72.88 24.15 17.65
N LYS A 274 71.67 24.69 17.87
CA LYS A 274 70.42 23.91 18.02
C LYS A 274 70.15 22.93 16.86
N THR A 275 70.40 23.36 15.63
CA THR A 275 70.18 22.54 14.43
C THR A 275 71.24 21.46 14.25
N LEU A 276 72.45 21.67 14.78
CA LEU A 276 73.51 20.67 14.77
C LEU A 276 73.17 19.52 15.72
N PHE A 277 72.59 19.83 16.88
CA PHE A 277 72.17 18.84 17.86
C PHE A 277 70.89 18.06 17.46
N ALA A 278 70.05 18.61 16.58
CA ALA A 278 68.86 17.93 16.09
C ALA A 278 69.14 16.88 14.98
N LYS A 279 70.36 16.86 14.42
CA LYS A 279 70.77 15.90 13.38
C LYS A 279 71.20 14.58 13.99
#